data_AF-A0A2D5QJ57-F1
#
_entry.id   AF-A0A2D5QJ57-F1
#
_cell.length_a   1.000
_cell.length_b   1.000
_cell.length_c   1.000
_cell.angle_alpha   90.00
_cell.angle_beta   90.00
_cell.angle_gamma   90.00
#
_symmetry.space_group_name_H-M   'P 1'
#
loop_
_entity.id
_entity.type
_entity.pdbx_description
1 polymer ?
#
loop_
_entity_poly.entity_id
_entity_poly.type
_entity_poly.pdbx_seq_one_letter_code
_entity_poly.pdbx_strand_id
1 'polypeptide(L)'
;MSSKYQVLLFYSYSRILDPVKFRDNHLRFCIENNIVGRIIISDEGINGTVSGKVRDCKKYINKINSYKIFNDIEFKVDFAEKNVFKKINVRVKNEMVNSGIKNKKIINRKGDYIEPSEFRSILENNLDDVSILDVRSNYEHEIGKFKNAVTLNIDNFRDFPNVIDNIKDKINPNKKIITYCTGGVKCEKASAYLKEKGYKNVYQLHGGIIKYGIEEKGKDFEGKCYVFDNRIV
;
A
#
# COMPACT_ATOMS: atom_id res chain seq x y z
N MET A 1 8.11 27.37 7.78
CA MET A 1 7.22 27.76 6.67
C MET A 1 6.25 26.62 6.45
N SER A 2 4.94 26.87 6.35
CA SER A 2 3.98 25.80 6.03
C SER A 2 4.27 25.28 4.62
N SER A 3 4.51 23.98 4.49
CA SER A 3 4.91 23.36 3.22
C SER A 3 3.79 23.53 2.19
N LYS A 4 4.13 24.03 1.00
CA LYS A 4 3.14 24.45 -0.01
C LYS A 4 2.57 23.28 -0.83
N TYR A 5 3.25 22.13 -0.82
CA TYR A 5 2.85 20.95 -1.58
C TYR A 5 2.51 19.79 -0.66
N GLN A 6 1.64 18.93 -1.14
CA GLN A 6 1.28 17.66 -0.51
C GLN A 6 1.59 16.51 -1.45
N VAL A 7 1.87 15.37 -0.86
CA VAL A 7 1.90 14.07 -1.51
C VAL A 7 0.76 13.24 -0.94
N LEU A 8 -0.06 12.69 -1.83
CA LEU A 8 -1.21 11.86 -1.50
C LEU A 8 -0.92 10.44 -1.96
N LEU A 9 -0.80 9.51 -1.03
CA LEU A 9 -0.75 8.08 -1.30
C LEU A 9 -2.11 7.45 -0.98
N PHE A 10 -2.67 6.73 -1.93
CA PHE A 10 -4.02 6.18 -1.82
C PHE A 10 -4.19 4.92 -2.67
N TYR A 11 -5.12 4.08 -2.28
CA TYR A 11 -5.64 3.00 -3.11
C TYR A 11 -7.08 2.68 -2.71
N SER A 12 -7.84 2.09 -3.62
CA SER A 12 -9.18 1.58 -3.33
C SER A 12 -9.46 0.38 -4.22
N TYR A 13 -9.76 -0.76 -3.59
CA TYR A 13 -10.23 -1.97 -4.27
C TYR A 13 -11.75 -1.88 -4.46
N SER A 14 -12.15 -1.29 -5.58
CA SER A 14 -13.55 -1.11 -5.96
C SER A 14 -13.71 -1.35 -7.44
N ARG A 15 -14.76 -2.08 -7.82
CA ARG A 15 -14.96 -2.46 -9.23
C ARG A 15 -15.16 -1.23 -10.12
N ILE A 16 -14.26 -1.04 -11.08
CA ILE A 16 -14.37 -0.01 -12.12
C ILE A 16 -14.84 -0.71 -13.40
N LEU A 17 -16.05 -0.40 -13.87
CA LEU A 17 -16.65 -1.08 -15.02
C LEU A 17 -15.94 -0.80 -16.35
N ASP A 18 -15.49 0.45 -16.55
CA ASP A 18 -14.75 0.86 -17.74
C ASP A 18 -13.43 1.55 -17.32
N PRO A 19 -12.37 0.75 -17.08
CA PRO A 19 -11.07 1.28 -16.67
C PRO A 19 -10.46 2.27 -17.66
N VAL A 20 -10.71 2.11 -18.95
CA VAL A 20 -10.15 2.97 -20.01
C VAL A 20 -10.82 4.35 -19.96
N LYS A 21 -12.14 4.39 -19.98
CA LYS A 21 -12.88 5.65 -19.86
C LYS A 21 -12.63 6.35 -18.53
N PHE A 22 -12.56 5.58 -17.44
CA PHE A 22 -12.21 6.13 -16.12
C PHE A 22 -10.80 6.74 -16.14
N ARG A 23 -9.81 6.06 -16.74
CA ARG A 23 -8.45 6.58 -16.92
C ARG A 23 -8.42 7.89 -17.69
N ASP A 24 -9.10 7.97 -18.83
CA ASP A 24 -9.08 9.17 -19.68
C ASP A 24 -9.66 10.39 -18.97
N ASN A 25 -10.80 10.21 -18.28
CA ASN A 25 -11.41 11.26 -17.47
C ASN A 25 -10.53 11.65 -16.27
N HIS A 26 -9.93 10.68 -15.61
CA HIS A 26 -9.06 10.91 -14.45
C HIS A 26 -7.78 11.65 -14.84
N LEU A 27 -7.16 11.28 -15.96
CA LEU A 27 -5.99 11.95 -16.52
C LEU A 27 -6.29 13.41 -16.88
N ARG A 28 -7.41 13.66 -17.57
CA ARG A 28 -7.85 15.03 -17.92
C ARG A 28 -8.02 15.87 -16.66
N PHE A 29 -8.73 15.36 -15.66
CA PHE A 29 -8.91 16.05 -14.39
C PHE A 29 -7.58 16.39 -13.70
N CYS A 30 -6.64 15.44 -13.66
CA CYS A 30 -5.31 15.69 -13.07
C CYS A 30 -4.57 16.82 -13.79
N ILE A 31 -4.58 16.84 -15.13
CA ILE A 31 -3.93 17.88 -15.93
C ILE A 31 -4.55 19.25 -15.65
N GLU A 32 -5.87 19.36 -15.70
CA GLU A 32 -6.62 20.61 -15.46
C GLU A 32 -6.40 21.16 -14.04
N ASN A 33 -6.08 20.29 -13.09
CA ASN A 33 -5.88 20.65 -11.68
C ASN A 33 -4.41 20.62 -11.24
N ASN A 34 -3.45 20.62 -12.17
CA ASN A 34 -2.00 20.67 -11.86
C ASN A 34 -1.51 19.52 -10.95
N ILE A 35 -2.16 18.37 -11.02
CA ILE A 35 -1.78 17.16 -10.28
C ILE A 35 -0.77 16.37 -11.11
N VAL A 36 0.38 16.08 -10.50
CA VAL A 36 1.40 15.18 -11.06
C VAL A 36 1.51 13.92 -10.21
N GLY A 37 1.99 12.80 -10.76
CA GLY A 37 1.94 11.55 -10.02
C GLY A 37 2.00 10.30 -10.88
N ARG A 38 1.84 9.16 -10.22
CA ARG A 38 1.67 7.86 -10.85
C ARG A 38 0.40 7.22 -10.33
N ILE A 39 -0.47 6.82 -11.25
CA ILE A 39 -1.74 6.18 -10.96
C ILE A 39 -1.89 4.95 -11.84
N ILE A 40 -2.29 3.85 -11.22
CA ILE A 40 -2.68 2.62 -11.88
C ILE A 40 -4.18 2.45 -11.66
N ILE A 41 -4.89 2.22 -12.76
CA ILE A 41 -6.32 1.91 -12.80
C ILE A 41 -6.45 0.50 -13.36
N SER A 42 -7.36 -0.27 -12.81
CA SER A 42 -7.73 -1.60 -13.28
C SER A 42 -9.21 -1.84 -13.03
N ASP A 43 -9.73 -2.96 -13.49
CA ASP A 43 -11.09 -3.40 -13.18
C ASP A 43 -11.31 -3.63 -11.67
N GLU A 44 -10.24 -3.94 -10.91
CA GLU A 44 -10.26 -4.10 -9.45
C GLU A 44 -10.15 -2.79 -8.66
N GLY A 45 -9.88 -1.65 -9.31
CA GLY A 45 -9.86 -0.34 -8.64
C GLY A 45 -8.73 0.60 -9.06
N ILE A 46 -8.35 1.49 -8.14
CA ILE A 46 -7.36 2.56 -8.33
C ILE A 46 -6.25 2.50 -7.26
N ASN A 47 -5.00 2.67 -7.67
CA ASN A 47 -3.83 2.82 -6.80
C ASN A 47 -3.00 4.00 -7.28
N GLY A 48 -2.53 4.88 -6.40
CA GLY A 48 -1.68 5.95 -6.84
C GLY A 48 -0.97 6.73 -5.75
N THR A 49 0.06 7.44 -6.22
CA THR A 49 0.73 8.49 -5.47
C THR A 49 0.74 9.74 -6.35
N VAL A 50 0.20 10.84 -5.84
CA VAL A 50 0.16 12.11 -6.55
C VAL A 50 0.72 13.23 -5.69
N SER A 51 1.21 14.30 -6.31
CA SER A 51 1.58 15.52 -5.63
C SER A 51 1.04 16.76 -6.34
N GLY A 52 0.83 17.80 -5.55
CA GLY A 52 0.35 19.09 -6.02
C GLY A 52 0.41 20.12 -4.90
N LYS A 53 0.01 21.36 -5.19
CA LYS A 53 -0.18 22.36 -4.12
C LYS A 53 -1.31 21.91 -3.20
N VAL A 54 -1.27 22.29 -1.93
CA VAL A 54 -2.33 21.93 -0.94
C VAL A 54 -3.75 22.15 -1.48
N ARG A 55 -4.00 23.31 -2.13
CA ARG A 55 -5.31 23.62 -2.72
C ARG A 55 -5.73 22.68 -3.85
N ASP A 56 -4.77 22.21 -4.64
CA ASP A 56 -5.00 21.34 -5.80
C ASP A 56 -5.21 19.90 -5.33
N CYS A 57 -4.41 19.46 -4.33
CA CYS A 57 -4.61 18.21 -3.61
C CYS A 57 -5.99 18.14 -2.94
N LYS A 58 -6.48 19.23 -2.34
CA LYS A 58 -7.84 19.29 -1.78
C LYS A 58 -8.91 19.07 -2.85
N LYS A 59 -8.76 19.67 -4.05
CA LYS A 59 -9.66 19.41 -5.18
C LYS A 59 -9.60 17.95 -5.62
N TYR A 60 -8.40 17.36 -5.64
CA TYR A 60 -8.20 15.96 -6.00
C TYR A 60 -8.91 15.02 -5.02
N ILE A 61 -8.74 15.22 -3.70
CA ILE A 61 -9.42 14.44 -2.66
C ILE A 61 -10.94 14.55 -2.82
N ASN A 62 -11.47 15.77 -2.96
CA ASN A 62 -12.91 15.98 -3.14
C ASN A 62 -13.44 15.29 -4.41
N LYS A 63 -12.66 15.33 -5.50
CA LYS A 63 -13.03 14.64 -6.75
C LYS A 63 -13.07 13.14 -6.57
N ILE A 64 -12.07 12.54 -5.93
CA ILE A 64 -12.07 11.10 -5.68
C ILE A 64 -13.24 10.71 -4.76
N ASN A 65 -13.47 11.45 -3.68
CA ASN A 65 -14.56 11.20 -2.74
C ASN A 65 -15.95 11.40 -3.37
N SER A 66 -16.05 12.13 -4.48
CA SER A 66 -17.32 12.26 -5.22
C SER A 66 -17.74 10.97 -5.95
N TYR A 67 -16.80 10.05 -6.19
CA TYR A 67 -17.11 8.77 -6.80
C TYR A 67 -17.65 7.80 -5.76
N LYS A 68 -18.96 7.53 -5.81
CA LYS A 68 -19.65 6.56 -4.93
C LYS A 68 -19.04 5.15 -4.93
N ILE A 69 -18.25 4.80 -5.93
CA ILE A 69 -17.62 3.47 -6.01
C ILE A 69 -16.45 3.32 -5.02
N PHE A 70 -15.79 4.41 -4.59
CA PHE A 70 -14.57 4.36 -3.76
C PHE A 70 -14.81 4.57 -2.27
N ASN A 71 -16.00 4.22 -1.75
CA ASN A 71 -16.43 4.35 -0.34
C ASN A 71 -15.27 4.55 0.65
N ASP A 72 -15.10 5.80 1.12
CA ASP A 72 -14.13 6.22 2.13
C ASP A 72 -12.67 5.85 1.84
N ILE A 73 -12.17 6.27 0.68
CA ILE A 73 -10.74 6.14 0.38
C ILE A 73 -9.87 6.91 1.39
N GLU A 74 -8.93 6.21 2.01
CA GLU A 74 -7.98 6.82 2.93
C GLU A 74 -6.79 7.43 2.16
N PHE A 75 -6.66 8.75 2.23
CA PHE A 75 -5.50 9.47 1.73
C PHE A 75 -4.44 9.60 2.82
N LYS A 76 -3.28 8.97 2.61
CA LYS A 76 -2.10 9.22 3.43
C LYS A 76 -1.45 10.50 2.91
N VAL A 77 -1.53 11.55 3.71
CA VAL A 77 -1.08 12.90 3.34
C VAL A 77 0.29 13.15 3.94
N ASP A 78 1.25 13.45 3.09
CA ASP A 78 2.59 13.89 3.47
C ASP A 78 2.87 15.26 2.84
N PHE A 79 3.86 15.98 3.35
CA PHE A 79 4.19 17.35 2.95
C PHE A 79 5.52 17.40 2.21
N ALA A 80 5.62 18.31 1.23
CA ALA A 80 6.83 18.49 0.45
C ALA A 80 7.03 19.95 0.03
N GLU A 81 8.29 20.35 -0.12
CA GLU A 81 8.64 21.71 -0.59
C GLU A 81 8.28 21.96 -2.06
N LYS A 82 8.16 20.88 -2.85
CA LYS A 82 7.81 20.90 -4.28
C LYS A 82 7.16 19.58 -4.68
N ASN A 83 6.65 19.54 -5.91
CA ASN A 83 6.18 18.29 -6.54
C ASN A 83 7.28 17.21 -6.54
N VAL A 84 6.89 15.98 -6.16
CA VAL A 84 7.79 14.82 -6.08
C VAL A 84 7.79 13.99 -7.37
N PHE A 85 6.93 14.36 -8.32
CA PHE A 85 6.88 13.83 -9.68
C PHE A 85 7.11 14.92 -10.72
N LYS A 86 7.71 14.56 -11.85
CA LYS A 86 7.91 15.50 -12.98
C LYS A 86 6.65 15.70 -13.83
N LYS A 87 5.78 14.68 -13.92
CA LYS A 87 4.56 14.69 -14.75
C LYS A 87 3.53 13.71 -14.19
N ILE A 88 2.29 13.82 -14.64
CA ILE A 88 1.26 12.82 -14.38
C ILE A 88 1.41 11.61 -15.30
N ASN A 89 1.25 10.41 -14.75
CA ASN A 89 1.17 9.18 -15.48
C ASN A 89 0.01 8.33 -14.96
N VAL A 90 -1.02 8.15 -15.79
CA VAL A 90 -2.19 7.32 -15.45
C VAL A 90 -2.25 6.16 -16.43
N ARG A 91 -2.13 4.93 -15.93
CA ARG A 91 -2.09 3.70 -16.75
C ARG A 91 -3.23 2.77 -16.39
N VAL A 92 -3.84 2.19 -17.42
CA VAL A 92 -4.68 1.00 -17.24
C VAL A 92 -3.77 -0.23 -17.18
N LYS A 93 -4.02 -1.11 -16.22
CA LYS A 93 -3.35 -2.40 -16.05
C LYS A 93 -4.37 -3.48 -15.69
N ASN A 94 -3.96 -4.74 -15.80
CA ASN A 94 -4.80 -5.89 -15.43
C ASN A 94 -5.02 -6.00 -13.91
N GLU A 95 -4.11 -5.42 -13.12
CA GLU A 95 -4.14 -5.35 -11.66
C GLU A 95 -3.53 -4.00 -11.22
N MET A 96 -4.06 -3.43 -10.13
CA MET A 96 -3.47 -2.28 -9.41
C MET A 96 -2.06 -2.59 -8.92
N VAL A 97 -1.88 -3.83 -8.48
CA VAL A 97 -0.61 -4.41 -8.06
C VAL A 97 -0.56 -5.82 -8.62
N ASN A 98 0.41 -6.07 -9.50
CA ASN A 98 0.61 -7.38 -10.11
C ASN A 98 1.10 -8.36 -9.04
N SER A 99 0.22 -9.28 -8.66
CA SER A 99 0.43 -10.24 -7.57
C SER A 99 0.77 -11.64 -8.06
N GLY A 100 0.59 -11.94 -9.35
CA GLY A 100 0.73 -13.30 -9.87
C GLY A 100 -0.34 -14.28 -9.38
N ILE A 101 -1.27 -13.84 -8.54
CA ILE A 101 -2.35 -14.66 -7.98
C ILE A 101 -3.44 -14.83 -9.04
N LYS A 102 -3.70 -16.08 -9.44
CA LYS A 102 -4.70 -16.41 -10.46
C LYS A 102 -6.13 -16.10 -10.01
N ASN A 103 -6.47 -16.40 -8.76
CA ASN A 103 -7.80 -16.19 -8.22
C ASN A 103 -7.97 -14.74 -7.72
N LYS A 104 -8.46 -13.83 -8.57
CA LYS A 104 -8.68 -12.42 -8.19
C LYS A 104 -9.73 -12.24 -7.07
N LYS A 105 -10.64 -13.20 -6.86
CA LYS A 105 -11.73 -13.08 -5.88
C LYS A 105 -11.26 -13.22 -4.43
N ILE A 106 -10.02 -13.64 -4.19
CA ILE A 106 -9.49 -13.80 -2.83
C ILE A 106 -9.53 -12.51 -2.02
N ILE A 107 -9.50 -11.34 -2.69
CA ILE A 107 -9.46 -10.03 -2.04
C ILE A 107 -10.63 -9.83 -1.06
N ASN A 108 -11.76 -10.50 -1.29
CA ASN A 108 -12.93 -10.50 -0.41
C ASN A 108 -12.70 -11.25 0.92
N ARG A 109 -11.58 -11.96 1.05
CA ARG A 109 -11.17 -12.74 2.22
C ARG A 109 -9.87 -12.20 2.82
N LYS A 110 -9.62 -10.89 2.69
CA LYS A 110 -8.44 -10.21 3.24
C LYS A 110 -8.29 -10.38 4.76
N GLY A 111 -7.07 -10.14 5.25
CA GLY A 111 -6.76 -10.07 6.67
C GLY A 111 -7.45 -8.90 7.37
N ASP A 112 -7.71 -9.04 8.66
CA ASP A 112 -8.24 -7.94 9.47
C ASP A 112 -7.14 -6.88 9.66
N TYR A 113 -7.56 -5.63 9.82
CA TYR A 113 -6.63 -4.52 10.03
C TYR A 113 -6.13 -4.49 11.48
N ILE A 114 -4.85 -4.18 11.64
CA ILE A 114 -4.25 -3.76 12.90
C ILE A 114 -3.86 -2.30 12.73
N GLU A 115 -4.37 -1.44 13.62
CA GLU A 115 -4.04 -0.01 13.60
C GLU A 115 -2.58 0.22 14.03
N PRO A 116 -1.94 1.34 13.61
CA PRO A 116 -0.55 1.63 13.95
C PRO A 116 -0.21 1.53 15.43
N SER A 117 -1.07 2.03 16.31
CA SER A 117 -0.86 1.98 17.76
C SER A 117 -0.87 0.56 18.33
N GLU A 118 -1.81 -0.28 17.90
CA GLU A 118 -1.85 -1.71 18.25
C GLU A 118 -0.61 -2.42 17.71
N PHE A 119 -0.20 -2.12 16.48
CA PHE A 119 1.01 -2.69 15.89
C PHE A 119 2.26 -2.33 16.71
N ARG A 120 2.39 -1.08 17.16
CA ARG A 120 3.50 -0.67 18.03
C ARG A 120 3.49 -1.46 19.34
N SER A 121 2.33 -1.60 20.00
CA SER A 121 2.22 -2.39 21.22
C SER A 121 2.62 -3.85 21.03
N ILE A 122 2.34 -4.43 19.85
CA ILE A 122 2.77 -5.79 19.48
C ILE A 122 4.29 -5.86 19.32
N LEU A 123 4.90 -4.89 18.62
CA LEU A 123 6.36 -4.83 18.45
C LEU A 123 7.10 -4.71 19.79
N GLU A 124 6.52 -3.99 20.75
CA GLU A 124 7.13 -3.77 22.07
C GLU A 124 6.99 -4.97 23.03
N ASN A 125 5.89 -5.72 22.95
CA ASN A 125 5.52 -6.63 24.05
C ASN A 125 5.24 -8.10 23.65
N ASN A 126 5.02 -8.41 22.38
CA ASN A 126 4.45 -9.71 21.97
C ASN A 126 5.11 -10.33 20.73
N LEU A 127 6.41 -10.09 20.52
CA LEU A 127 7.10 -10.60 19.33
C LEU A 127 7.17 -12.13 19.26
N ASP A 128 7.18 -12.80 20.41
CA ASP A 128 7.35 -14.26 20.44
C ASP A 128 6.16 -15.00 19.81
N ASP A 129 4.94 -14.44 19.84
CA ASP A 129 3.72 -15.07 19.32
C ASP A 129 3.22 -14.48 18.00
N VAL A 130 4.04 -13.63 17.37
CA VAL A 130 3.67 -12.91 16.15
C VAL A 130 4.76 -13.02 15.09
N SER A 131 4.37 -13.34 13.87
CA SER A 131 5.22 -13.22 12.69
C SER A 131 4.92 -11.92 11.95
N ILE A 132 5.88 -11.01 11.93
CA ILE A 132 5.80 -9.76 11.17
C ILE A 132 6.34 -10.02 9.76
N LEU A 133 5.47 -10.06 8.76
CA LEU A 133 5.82 -10.45 7.40
C LEU A 133 5.90 -9.22 6.47
N ASP A 134 7.10 -8.94 5.97
CA ASP A 134 7.31 -7.95 4.93
C ASP A 134 6.97 -8.56 3.56
N VAL A 135 5.96 -8.00 2.88
CA VAL A 135 5.52 -8.46 1.55
C VAL A 135 6.07 -7.59 0.42
N ARG A 136 7.06 -6.73 0.71
CA ARG A 136 7.79 -5.92 -0.27
C ARG A 136 8.92 -6.71 -0.93
N SER A 137 9.52 -6.14 -1.97
CA SER A 137 10.67 -6.76 -2.65
C SER A 137 11.96 -6.66 -1.85
N ASN A 138 12.96 -7.44 -2.26
CA ASN A 138 14.34 -7.39 -1.77
C ASN A 138 14.87 -5.97 -1.66
N TYR A 139 14.78 -5.24 -2.76
CA TYR A 139 15.22 -3.84 -2.82
C TYR A 139 14.54 -2.93 -1.80
N GLU A 140 13.25 -3.13 -1.51
CA GLU A 140 12.51 -2.29 -0.56
C GLU A 140 12.87 -2.57 0.90
N HIS A 141 13.09 -3.84 1.27
CA HIS A 141 13.38 -4.22 2.67
C HIS A 141 14.86 -4.11 3.05
N GLU A 142 15.77 -4.14 2.06
CA GLU A 142 17.19 -3.82 2.25
C GLU A 142 17.43 -2.36 2.62
N ILE A 143 16.58 -1.43 2.14
CA ILE A 143 16.64 0.00 2.49
C ILE A 143 16.16 0.24 3.92
N GLY A 144 15.17 -0.53 4.37
CA GLY A 144 14.67 -0.47 5.72
C GLY A 144 13.44 -1.36 5.92
N LYS A 145 13.24 -1.83 7.14
CA LYS A 145 12.20 -2.79 7.54
C LYS A 145 11.94 -2.72 9.05
N PHE A 146 10.82 -3.27 9.50
CA PHE A 146 10.61 -3.46 10.93
C PHE A 146 11.61 -4.46 11.52
N LYS A 147 12.08 -4.18 12.73
CA LYS A 147 12.93 -5.10 13.49
C LYS A 147 12.25 -6.47 13.59
N ASN A 148 13.03 -7.54 13.43
CA ASN A 148 12.57 -8.94 13.44
C ASN A 148 11.55 -9.31 12.35
N ALA A 149 11.33 -8.46 11.34
CA ALA A 149 10.46 -8.81 10.23
C ALA A 149 11.02 -9.99 9.42
N VAL A 150 10.16 -10.98 9.16
CA VAL A 150 10.40 -12.03 8.18
C VAL A 150 10.31 -11.41 6.79
N THR A 151 11.38 -11.54 6.01
CA THR A 151 11.43 -11.06 4.64
C THR A 151 11.34 -12.21 3.64
N LEU A 152 10.81 -11.89 2.46
CA LEU A 152 10.71 -12.78 1.32
C LEU A 152 11.85 -12.52 0.35
N ASN A 153 12.40 -13.58 -0.22
CA ASN A 153 13.37 -13.45 -1.32
C ASN A 153 12.61 -13.29 -2.65
N ILE A 154 12.08 -12.10 -2.90
CA ILE A 154 11.34 -11.77 -4.12
C ILE A 154 11.80 -10.44 -4.71
N ASP A 155 12.01 -10.41 -6.02
CA ASP A 155 12.34 -9.17 -6.72
C ASP A 155 11.07 -8.38 -7.07
N ASN A 156 9.97 -9.08 -7.32
CA ASN A 156 8.68 -8.49 -7.65
C ASN A 156 7.55 -9.13 -6.85
N PHE A 157 6.50 -8.36 -6.57
CA PHE A 157 5.34 -8.88 -5.84
C PHE A 157 4.60 -9.99 -6.62
N ARG A 158 4.75 -10.08 -7.95
CA ARG A 158 4.19 -11.17 -8.75
C ARG A 158 4.79 -12.54 -8.42
N ASP A 159 5.96 -12.56 -7.78
CA ASP A 159 6.67 -13.78 -7.38
C ASP A 159 6.22 -14.26 -5.99
N PHE A 160 5.43 -13.45 -5.28
CA PHE A 160 4.88 -13.76 -3.95
C PHE A 160 4.20 -15.15 -3.88
N PRO A 161 3.33 -15.55 -4.83
CA PRO A 161 2.65 -16.85 -4.77
C PRO A 161 3.60 -18.05 -4.76
N ASN A 162 4.78 -17.90 -5.40
CA ASN A 162 5.76 -18.97 -5.56
C ASN A 162 6.60 -19.20 -4.29
N VAL A 163 6.75 -18.17 -3.45
CA VAL A 163 7.57 -18.26 -2.24
C VAL A 163 6.76 -18.60 -0.99
N ILE A 164 5.45 -18.33 -0.98
CA ILE A 164 4.59 -18.60 0.17
C ILE A 164 4.44 -20.09 0.46
N ASP A 165 4.55 -20.97 -0.53
CA ASP A 165 4.48 -22.41 -0.24
C ASP A 165 5.67 -22.89 0.61
N ASN A 166 6.82 -22.21 0.51
CA ASN A 166 8.05 -22.52 1.25
C ASN A 166 8.24 -21.66 2.51
N ILE A 167 7.30 -20.78 2.85
CA ILE A 167 7.45 -19.87 3.99
C ILE A 167 7.15 -20.55 5.33
N LYS A 168 6.59 -21.76 5.34
CA LYS A 168 6.20 -22.49 6.55
C LYS A 168 7.37 -22.72 7.52
N ASP A 169 8.59 -22.80 7.00
CA ASP A 169 9.80 -22.95 7.81
C ASP A 169 10.22 -21.64 8.49
N LYS A 170 9.69 -20.50 8.01
CA LYS A 170 10.00 -19.15 8.53
C LYS A 170 8.86 -18.54 9.35
N ILE A 171 7.61 -18.97 9.13
CA ILE A 171 6.46 -18.49 9.87
C ILE A 171 5.64 -19.65 10.43
N ASN A 172 5.35 -19.59 11.73
CA ASN A 172 4.51 -20.59 12.37
C ASN A 172 3.04 -20.38 11.96
N PRO A 173 2.39 -21.36 11.30
CA PRO A 173 1.02 -21.21 10.81
C PRO A 173 -0.05 -21.05 11.90
N ASN A 174 0.28 -21.40 13.15
CA ASN A 174 -0.61 -21.25 14.29
C ASN A 174 -0.48 -19.88 14.99
N LYS A 175 0.61 -19.15 14.74
CA LYS A 175 0.84 -17.82 15.31
C LYS A 175 0.10 -16.74 14.53
N LYS A 176 -0.03 -15.56 15.13
CA LYS A 176 -0.56 -14.38 14.45
C LYS A 176 0.44 -13.95 13.37
N ILE A 177 -0.03 -13.69 12.16
CA ILE A 177 0.78 -13.18 11.05
C ILE A 177 0.30 -11.78 10.73
N ILE A 178 1.17 -10.79 10.82
CA ILE A 178 0.87 -9.41 10.45
C ILE A 178 1.67 -9.05 9.22
N THR A 179 0.97 -8.87 8.11
CA THR A 179 1.60 -8.43 6.85
C THR A 179 1.72 -6.92 6.80
N TYR A 180 2.81 -6.42 6.23
CA TYR A 180 2.96 -4.98 5.97
C TYR A 180 3.66 -4.71 4.64
N CYS A 181 3.38 -3.53 4.09
CA CYS A 181 4.08 -2.96 2.95
C CYS A 181 4.05 -1.43 3.06
N THR A 182 4.53 -0.70 2.05
CA THR A 182 4.62 0.76 2.08
C THR A 182 3.27 1.44 2.39
N GLY A 183 2.22 1.11 1.63
CA GLY A 183 0.93 1.81 1.70
C GLY A 183 -0.29 0.93 1.99
N GLY A 184 -0.11 -0.38 2.22
CA GLY A 184 -1.19 -1.35 2.48
C GLY A 184 -1.69 -2.13 1.26
N VAL A 185 -1.61 -1.57 0.05
CA VAL A 185 -2.22 -2.15 -1.17
C VAL A 185 -1.77 -3.60 -1.50
N LYS A 186 -0.52 -3.97 -1.21
CA LYS A 186 0.00 -5.34 -1.40
C LYS A 186 -0.56 -6.30 -0.34
N CYS A 187 -0.69 -5.83 0.90
CA CYS A 187 -1.17 -6.60 2.05
C CYS A 187 -2.58 -7.12 1.86
N GLU A 188 -3.43 -6.38 1.14
CA GLU A 188 -4.79 -6.81 0.82
C GLU A 188 -4.80 -8.16 0.10
N LYS A 189 -3.96 -8.29 -0.95
CA LYS A 189 -3.81 -9.54 -1.71
C LYS A 189 -2.99 -10.58 -0.96
N ALA A 190 -1.92 -10.16 -0.29
CA ALA A 190 -1.04 -11.07 0.43
C ALA A 190 -1.74 -11.77 1.59
N SER A 191 -2.48 -11.01 2.41
CA SER A 191 -3.23 -11.53 3.55
C SER A 191 -4.36 -12.47 3.11
N ALA A 192 -5.08 -12.10 2.05
CA ALA A 192 -6.08 -12.95 1.42
C ALA A 192 -5.49 -14.28 0.92
N TYR A 193 -4.32 -14.24 0.30
CA TYR A 193 -3.66 -15.43 -0.23
C TYR A 193 -3.14 -16.35 0.89
N LEU A 194 -2.60 -15.78 1.97
CA LEU A 194 -2.23 -16.55 3.16
C LEU A 194 -3.47 -17.27 3.75
N LYS A 195 -4.60 -16.58 3.85
CA LYS A 195 -5.86 -17.21 4.28
C LYS A 195 -6.29 -18.35 3.33
N GLU A 196 -6.15 -18.17 2.02
CA GLU A 196 -6.40 -19.24 1.03
C GLU A 196 -5.47 -20.45 1.22
N LYS A 197 -4.20 -20.22 1.62
CA LYS A 197 -3.21 -21.25 1.92
C LYS A 197 -3.37 -21.93 3.29
N GLY A 198 -4.41 -21.57 4.05
CA GLY A 198 -4.76 -22.22 5.32
C GLY A 198 -4.24 -21.53 6.58
N TYR A 199 -3.59 -20.37 6.47
CA TYR A 199 -3.20 -19.57 7.63
C TYR A 199 -4.45 -18.90 8.24
N LYS A 200 -4.71 -19.17 9.52
CA LYS A 200 -5.96 -18.74 10.18
C LYS A 200 -5.88 -17.30 10.72
N ASN A 201 -4.78 -16.98 11.39
CA ASN A 201 -4.61 -15.73 12.14
C ASN A 201 -3.84 -14.68 11.32
N VAL A 202 -4.41 -14.24 10.20
CA VAL A 202 -3.74 -13.31 9.28
C VAL A 202 -4.35 -11.91 9.36
N TYR A 203 -3.47 -10.95 9.61
CA TYR A 203 -3.75 -9.53 9.78
C TYR A 203 -2.86 -8.69 8.85
N GLN A 204 -3.19 -7.41 8.75
CA GLN A 204 -2.42 -6.45 7.96
C GLN A 204 -2.34 -5.09 8.65
N LEU A 205 -1.15 -4.48 8.61
CA LEU A 205 -0.94 -3.14 9.14
C LEU A 205 -1.77 -2.12 8.34
N HIS A 206 -2.74 -1.49 9.01
CA HIS A 206 -3.62 -0.52 8.37
C HIS A 206 -2.80 0.67 7.87
N GLY A 207 -2.95 0.99 6.59
CA GLY A 207 -2.24 2.09 5.95
C GLY A 207 -0.73 1.87 5.73
N GLY A 208 -0.19 0.72 6.12
CA GLY A 208 1.21 0.34 5.90
C GLY A 208 2.22 1.21 6.65
N ILE A 209 3.49 1.11 6.22
CA ILE A 209 4.62 1.83 6.83
C ILE A 209 4.40 3.34 6.83
N ILE A 210 3.77 3.90 5.80
CA ILE A 210 3.55 5.35 5.69
C ILE A 210 2.61 5.85 6.78
N LYS A 211 1.46 5.19 7.00
CA LYS A 211 0.54 5.59 8.08
C LYS A 211 1.19 5.42 9.45
N TYR A 212 1.89 4.30 9.65
CA TYR A 212 2.65 4.05 10.87
C TYR A 212 3.73 5.10 11.13
N GLY A 213 4.46 5.53 10.10
CA GLY A 213 5.47 6.60 10.20
C GLY A 213 4.87 7.94 10.62
N ILE A 214 3.66 8.26 10.16
CA ILE A 214 2.93 9.49 10.50
C ILE A 214 2.43 9.45 11.95
N GLU A 215 1.82 8.34 12.37
CA GLU A 215 1.12 8.25 13.67
C GLU A 215 2.06 7.84 14.82
N GLU A 216 2.97 6.90 14.57
CA GLU A 216 3.85 6.31 15.58
C GLU A 216 5.32 6.69 15.40
N LYS A 217 5.60 7.67 14.53
CA LYS A 217 6.93 8.25 14.29
C LYS A 217 7.98 7.22 13.84
N GLY A 218 7.54 6.12 13.22
CA GLY A 218 8.43 5.10 12.66
C GLY A 218 9.21 4.31 13.71
N LYS A 219 8.73 4.23 14.95
CA LYS A 219 9.37 3.44 16.00
C LYS A 219 9.60 1.99 15.54
N ASP A 220 10.74 1.40 15.91
CA ASP A 220 11.12 0.01 15.58
C ASP A 220 11.23 -0.31 14.06
N PHE A 221 11.11 0.70 13.19
CA PHE A 221 11.46 0.61 11.79
C PHE A 221 12.93 0.99 11.60
N GLU A 222 13.74 0.05 11.13
CA GLU A 222 15.17 0.22 10.91
C GLU A 222 15.42 0.67 9.48
N GLY A 223 16.26 1.70 9.29
CA GLY A 223 16.59 2.22 7.96
C GLY A 223 15.58 3.26 7.44
N LYS A 224 15.29 3.22 6.13
CA LYS A 224 14.37 4.16 5.47
C LYS A 224 13.26 3.44 4.71
N CYS A 225 12.12 4.08 4.56
CA CYS A 225 11.00 3.60 3.76
C CYS A 225 11.21 3.99 2.29
N TYR A 226 11.34 2.97 1.43
CA TYR A 226 11.32 3.21 0.00
C TYR A 226 9.93 3.64 -0.49
N VAL A 227 9.88 4.73 -1.25
CA VAL A 227 8.68 5.20 -1.95
C VAL A 227 8.94 5.30 -3.45
N PHE A 228 7.88 5.10 -4.24
CA PHE A 228 7.93 5.07 -5.70
C PHE A 228 7.88 6.47 -6.33
N ASP A 229 8.49 7.45 -5.67
CA ASP A 229 8.63 8.84 -6.10
C ASP A 229 10.07 9.32 -5.88
N ASN A 230 10.37 10.60 -6.11
CA ASN A 230 11.75 11.11 -6.04
C ASN A 230 12.29 11.25 -4.60
N ARG A 231 11.54 10.82 -3.57
CA ARG A 231 11.94 10.85 -2.17
C ARG A 231 12.44 9.50 -1.70
N ILE A 232 13.19 9.53 -0.60
CA ILE A 232 13.40 8.39 0.29
C ILE A 232 12.98 8.92 1.66
N VAL A 233 11.98 8.28 2.27
CA VAL A 233 11.33 8.73 3.53
C VAL A 233 11.82 7.92 4.70
#